data_AF-A0A061RWR8-F1
#
_entry.id   AF-A0A061RWR8-F1
#
_cell.length_a   1.000
_cell.length_b   1.000
_cell.length_c   1.000
_cell.angle_alpha   90.00
_cell.angle_beta   90.00
_cell.angle_gamma   90.00
#
_symmetry.space_group_name_H-M   'P 1'
#
loop_
_entity.id
_entity.type
_entity.pdbx_description
1 polymer ?
#
loop_
_entity_poly.entity_id
_entity_poly.type
_entity_poly.pdbx_seq_one_letter_code
_entity_poly.pdbx_strand_id
1 'polypeptide(L)'
;PLSAKHSNSLATVLAQEMQRFNKLLGVLTTSLEKLQNAVRGLVIMSPELEDMYNALRNNQVPQMWAANAYPSLKPLASWMSDFKERFFFFNNWLREGQPSCFWLSAFFFPQGFMTAALQNHARANSIPIDQLMFRFHLLKALDEKDVEGNVPDGVLVKGLFIEGAAWDLTLGRLVESRTGEMYSQLPVIHFSPSKLADPSPELYQCPVYKTAVRAGTLSTTGQSTNFLVHLGLPFQQGTTADL
;
A
#
# COMPACT_ATOMS: atom_id res chain seq x y z
N PRO A 1 -0.57 29.52 -6.47
CA PRO A 1 -2.03 29.73 -6.56
C PRO A 1 -2.72 28.44 -7.05
N LEU A 2 -3.06 27.55 -6.12
CA LEU A 2 -3.90 26.39 -6.39
C LEU A 2 -5.33 26.90 -6.62
N SER A 3 -5.74 26.96 -7.89
CA SER A 3 -7.08 27.39 -8.27
C SER A 3 -8.11 26.47 -7.63
N ALA A 4 -9.00 27.07 -6.85
CA ALA A 4 -10.15 26.46 -6.22
C ALA A 4 -11.21 26.05 -7.29
N LYS A 5 -10.93 25.00 -8.06
CA LYS A 5 -11.93 24.28 -8.86
C LYS A 5 -11.79 22.79 -8.55
N HIS A 6 -12.69 22.34 -7.67
CA HIS A 6 -12.84 20.98 -7.13
C HIS A 6 -11.70 20.56 -6.17
N SER A 7 -12.03 20.46 -4.89
CA SER A 7 -11.14 19.84 -3.89
C SER A 7 -10.84 18.40 -4.32
N ASN A 8 -9.65 18.16 -4.88
CA ASN A 8 -9.18 16.83 -5.24
C ASN A 8 -8.91 16.08 -3.93
N SER A 9 -9.75 15.09 -3.60
CA SER A 9 -9.60 14.34 -2.34
C SER A 9 -8.25 13.63 -2.25
N LEU A 10 -7.63 13.29 -3.38
CA LEU A 10 -6.29 12.70 -3.41
C LEU A 10 -5.19 13.68 -2.98
N ALA A 11 -5.37 15.00 -3.18
CA ALA A 11 -4.43 16.00 -2.69
C ALA A 11 -4.43 16.06 -1.15
N THR A 12 -5.59 15.88 -0.53
CA THR A 12 -5.71 15.75 0.94
C THR A 12 -5.00 14.50 1.44
N VAL A 13 -5.15 13.37 0.73
CA VAL A 13 -4.43 12.12 1.07
C VAL A 13 -2.92 12.33 0.97
N LEU A 14 -2.44 12.94 -0.12
CA LEU A 14 -1.02 13.25 -0.27
C LEU A 14 -0.50 14.09 0.90
N ALA A 15 -1.22 15.16 1.28
CA ALA A 15 -0.82 16.00 2.41
C ALA A 15 -0.72 15.22 3.74
N GLN A 16 -1.68 14.33 4.01
CA GLN A 16 -1.69 13.49 5.21
C GLN A 16 -0.57 12.45 5.20
N GLU A 17 -0.30 11.81 4.06
CA GLU A 17 0.81 10.86 3.90
C GLU A 17 2.15 11.57 4.10
N MET A 18 2.35 12.74 3.50
CA MET A 18 3.56 13.55 3.67
C MET A 18 3.79 13.95 5.13
N GLN A 19 2.75 14.31 5.87
CA GLN A 19 2.88 14.60 7.30
C GLN A 19 3.40 13.39 8.08
N ARG A 20 2.98 12.16 7.75
CA ARG A 20 3.47 10.93 8.37
C ARG A 20 4.93 10.65 8.01
N PHE A 21 5.32 10.81 6.74
CA PHE A 21 6.72 10.68 6.31
C PHE A 21 7.62 11.72 7.00
N ASN A 22 7.20 12.98 7.09
CA ASN A 22 7.96 14.02 7.78
C ASN A 22 8.13 13.71 9.27
N LYS A 23 7.07 13.21 9.93
CA LYS A 23 7.16 12.78 11.33
C LYS A 23 8.15 11.63 11.49
N LEU A 24 8.05 10.59 10.66
CA LEU A 24 8.98 9.46 10.69
C LEU A 24 10.42 9.91 10.43
N LEU A 25 10.64 10.77 9.43
CA LEU A 25 11.95 11.31 9.11
C LEU A 25 12.54 12.09 10.29
N GLY A 26 11.74 12.93 10.96
CA GLY A 26 12.19 13.64 12.16
C GLY A 26 12.58 12.69 13.31
N VAL A 27 11.82 11.60 13.52
CA VAL A 27 12.18 10.57 14.50
C VAL A 27 13.49 9.89 14.11
N LEU A 28 13.66 9.52 12.84
CA LEU A 28 14.90 8.91 12.32
C LEU A 28 16.11 9.81 12.56
N THR A 29 16.06 11.07 12.12
CA THR A 29 17.20 12.00 12.21
C THR A 29 17.55 12.31 13.66
N THR A 30 16.57 12.70 14.48
CA THR A 30 16.83 13.07 15.87
C THR A 30 17.29 11.89 16.72
N SER A 31 16.74 10.68 16.50
CA SER A 31 17.19 9.50 17.25
C SER A 31 18.60 9.06 16.85
N LEU A 32 18.97 9.12 15.57
CA LEU A 32 20.31 8.81 15.09
C LEU A 32 21.35 9.81 15.63
N GLU A 33 21.05 11.10 15.61
CA GLU A 33 21.92 12.14 16.19
C GLU A 33 22.15 11.93 17.69
N LYS A 34 21.07 11.63 18.43
CA LYS A 34 21.17 11.31 19.86
C LYS A 34 22.01 10.07 20.12
N LEU A 35 21.82 9.01 19.34
CA LEU A 35 22.61 7.79 19.47
C LEU A 35 24.10 8.05 19.18
N GLN A 36 24.42 8.82 18.13
CA GLN A 36 25.80 9.20 17.82
C GLN A 36 26.45 9.98 18.96
N ASN A 37 25.72 10.93 19.55
CA ASN A 37 26.21 11.70 20.69
C ASN A 37 26.36 10.85 21.95
N ALA A 38 25.46 9.89 22.18
CA ALA A 38 25.57 8.97 23.31
C ALA A 38 26.79 8.05 23.19
N VAL A 39 27.06 7.52 21.99
CA VAL A 39 28.27 6.71 21.72
C VAL A 39 29.56 7.51 21.93
N ARG A 40 29.54 8.84 21.68
CA ARG A 40 30.66 9.74 21.95
C ARG A 40 30.77 10.17 23.43
N GLY A 41 29.84 9.78 24.30
CA GLY A 41 29.77 10.21 25.69
C GLY A 41 29.30 11.66 25.89
N LEU A 42 28.73 12.29 24.85
CA LEU A 42 28.19 13.66 24.91
C LEU A 42 26.76 13.70 25.49
N VAL A 43 26.06 12.57 25.44
CA VAL A 43 24.71 12.37 25.97
C VAL A 43 24.67 11.05 26.73
N ILE A 44 23.80 10.93 27.73
CA ILE A 44 23.62 9.69 28.48
C ILE A 44 22.95 8.63 27.58
N MET A 45 23.49 7.43 27.56
CA MET A 45 22.87 6.27 26.91
C MET A 45 21.62 5.88 27.70
N SER A 46 20.44 6.27 27.21
CA SER A 46 19.17 5.86 27.81
C SER A 46 18.80 4.44 27.39
N PRO A 47 17.89 3.76 28.12
CA PRO A 47 17.42 2.43 27.74
C PRO A 47 16.87 2.38 26.30
N GLU A 48 16.16 3.43 25.87
CA GLU A 48 15.60 3.50 24.52
C GLU A 48 16.69 3.62 23.44
N LEU A 49 17.79 4.33 23.74
CA LEU A 49 18.94 4.43 22.84
C LEU A 49 19.75 3.14 22.81
N GLU A 50 19.84 2.43 23.93
CA GLU A 50 20.49 1.11 24.00
C GLU A 50 19.69 0.05 23.22
N ASP A 51 18.37 0.02 23.36
CA ASP A 51 17.49 -0.84 22.57
C ASP A 51 17.62 -0.55 21.08
N MET A 52 17.61 0.73 20.71
CA MET A 52 17.85 1.15 19.33
C MET A 52 19.22 0.69 18.82
N TYR A 53 20.28 0.89 19.60
CA TYR A 53 21.63 0.45 19.25
C TYR A 53 21.68 -1.07 18.98
N ASN A 54 21.10 -1.86 19.88
CA ASN A 54 21.05 -3.32 19.75
C ASN A 54 20.23 -3.75 18.53
N ALA A 55 19.07 -3.12 18.28
CA ALA A 55 18.27 -3.39 17.09
C ALA A 55 19.04 -3.10 15.80
N LEU A 56 19.69 -1.93 15.70
CA LEU A 56 20.51 -1.56 14.55
C LEU A 56 21.65 -2.54 14.32
N ARG A 57 22.36 -2.94 15.38
CA ARG A 57 23.44 -3.92 15.33
C ARG A 57 22.96 -5.28 14.80
N ASN A 58 21.73 -5.66 15.15
CA ASN A 58 21.12 -6.94 14.76
C ASN A 58 20.33 -6.87 13.44
N ASN A 59 20.51 -5.82 12.62
CA ASN A 59 19.78 -5.61 11.36
C ASN A 59 18.24 -5.59 11.53
N GLN A 60 17.77 -5.09 12.68
CA GLN A 60 16.36 -4.94 13.01
C GLN A 60 15.96 -3.46 13.00
N VAL A 61 14.72 -3.18 12.63
CA VAL A 61 14.16 -1.82 12.69
C VAL A 61 13.89 -1.50 14.17
N PRO A 62 14.47 -0.43 14.74
CA PRO A 62 14.19 0.00 16.10
C PRO A 62 12.71 0.22 16.36
N GLN A 63 12.21 -0.21 17.52
CA GLN A 63 10.79 -0.13 17.85
C GLN A 63 10.24 1.31 17.82
N MET A 64 11.05 2.30 18.21
CA MET A 64 10.67 3.71 18.13
C MET A 64 10.45 4.21 16.70
N TRP A 65 11.14 3.63 15.72
CA TRP A 65 10.91 3.91 14.30
C TRP A 65 9.66 3.19 13.82
N ALA A 66 9.53 1.91 14.13
CA ALA A 66 8.38 1.08 13.78
C ALA A 66 7.05 1.68 14.29
N ALA A 67 7.03 2.23 15.50
CA ALA A 67 5.85 2.90 16.08
C ALA A 67 5.38 4.15 15.31
N ASN A 68 6.26 4.75 14.51
CA ASN A 68 5.95 5.92 13.68
C ASN A 68 5.95 5.59 12.18
N ALA A 69 6.21 4.34 11.82
CA ALA A 69 6.33 3.88 10.44
C ALA A 69 5.07 3.17 9.95
N TYR A 70 5.06 2.86 8.66
CA TYR A 70 4.11 1.93 8.07
C TYR A 70 4.43 0.50 8.53
N PRO A 71 3.42 -0.39 8.64
CA PRO A 71 3.64 -1.79 8.97
C PRO A 71 4.63 -2.45 7.99
N SER A 72 5.64 -3.13 8.52
CA SER A 72 6.64 -3.83 7.72
C SER A 72 7.27 -4.97 8.52
N LEU A 73 7.64 -6.04 7.81
CA LEU A 73 8.36 -7.19 8.35
C LEU A 73 9.79 -7.28 7.79
N LYS A 74 10.22 -6.24 7.05
CA LYS A 74 11.53 -6.20 6.40
C LYS A 74 12.63 -5.99 7.45
N PRO A 75 13.80 -6.64 7.31
CA PRO A 75 14.98 -6.30 8.10
C PRO A 75 15.45 -4.88 7.77
N LEU A 76 16.26 -4.29 8.64
CA LEU A 76 16.66 -2.88 8.59
C LEU A 76 17.17 -2.45 7.20
N ALA A 77 18.09 -3.21 6.61
CA ALA A 77 18.65 -2.87 5.31
C ALA A 77 17.58 -2.76 4.20
N SER A 78 16.71 -3.77 4.09
CA SER A 78 15.61 -3.77 3.10
C SER A 78 14.52 -2.76 3.44
N TRP A 79 14.25 -2.53 4.74
CA TRP A 79 13.32 -1.52 5.21
C TRP A 79 13.79 -0.10 4.83
N MET A 80 15.09 0.17 4.94
CA MET A 80 15.65 1.48 4.55
C MET A 80 15.55 1.73 3.04
N SER A 81 15.76 0.70 2.20
CA SER A 81 15.53 0.82 0.75
C SER A 81 14.06 1.11 0.46
N ASP A 82 13.16 0.34 1.05
CA ASP A 82 11.70 0.50 0.92
C ASP A 82 11.24 1.89 1.38
N PHE A 83 11.76 2.39 2.50
CA PHE A 83 11.49 3.73 2.99
C PHE A 83 11.88 4.81 1.99
N LYS A 84 13.08 4.71 1.40
CA LYS A 84 13.54 5.66 0.38
C LYS A 84 12.64 5.64 -0.84
N GLU A 85 12.32 4.45 -1.36
CA GLU A 85 11.44 4.31 -2.53
C GLU A 85 10.06 4.91 -2.29
N ARG A 86 9.45 4.64 -1.12
CA ARG A 86 8.16 5.25 -0.74
C ARG A 86 8.25 6.75 -0.60
N PHE A 87 9.30 7.26 0.05
CA PHE A 87 9.52 8.70 0.20
C PHE A 87 9.60 9.37 -1.17
N PHE A 88 10.38 8.80 -2.10
CA PHE A 88 10.50 9.33 -3.46
C PHE A 88 9.20 9.23 -4.24
N PHE A 89 8.41 8.17 -4.07
CA PHE A 89 7.09 8.07 -4.69
C PHE A 89 6.18 9.26 -4.31
N PHE A 90 6.04 9.57 -3.02
CA PHE A 90 5.21 10.70 -2.58
C PHE A 90 5.84 12.07 -2.89
N ASN A 91 7.17 12.18 -2.81
CA ASN A 91 7.88 13.40 -3.18
C ASN A 91 7.71 13.72 -4.67
N ASN A 92 7.79 12.71 -5.55
CA ASN A 92 7.56 12.88 -6.98
C ASN A 92 6.10 13.23 -7.24
N TRP A 93 5.15 12.59 -6.54
CA TRP A 93 3.75 13.01 -6.61
C TRP A 93 3.57 14.50 -6.26
N LEU A 94 4.21 14.98 -5.18
CA LEU A 94 4.15 16.40 -4.83
C LEU A 94 4.74 17.32 -5.91
N ARG A 95 5.90 16.96 -6.47
CA ARG A 95 6.69 17.85 -7.34
C ARG A 95 6.27 17.82 -8.80
N GLU A 96 5.94 16.64 -9.29
CA GLU A 96 5.69 16.34 -10.71
C GLU A 96 4.20 16.17 -11.01
N GLY A 97 3.37 15.98 -9.98
CA GLY A 97 1.94 15.80 -10.11
C GLY A 97 1.50 14.35 -9.91
N GLN A 98 0.21 14.10 -10.11
CA GLN A 98 -0.40 12.79 -9.81
C GLN A 98 0.23 11.66 -10.64
N PRO A 99 0.64 10.53 -10.01
CA PRO A 99 1.20 9.41 -10.76
C PRO A 99 0.14 8.74 -11.63
N SER A 100 0.57 8.18 -12.76
CA SER A 100 -0.25 7.34 -13.65
C SER A 100 -0.68 6.04 -12.99
N CYS A 101 0.19 5.45 -12.16
CA CYS A 101 -0.11 4.27 -11.39
C CYS A 101 0.34 4.42 -9.93
N PHE A 102 -0.56 4.14 -9.00
CA PHE A 102 -0.30 4.23 -7.57
C PHE A 102 0.30 2.94 -7.03
N TRP A 103 1.35 3.07 -6.22
CA TRP A 103 1.91 1.95 -5.48
C TRP A 103 1.12 1.79 -4.17
N LEU A 104 0.10 0.92 -4.15
CA LEU A 104 -0.86 0.86 -3.03
C LEU A 104 -0.19 0.50 -1.70
N SER A 105 0.79 -0.40 -1.72
CA SER A 105 1.50 -0.79 -0.51
C SER A 105 2.42 0.31 0.03
N ALA A 106 2.68 1.40 -0.71
CA ALA A 106 3.52 2.50 -0.27
C ALA A 106 2.87 3.39 0.80
N PHE A 107 1.53 3.48 0.78
CA PHE A 107 0.75 4.33 1.68
C PHE A 107 0.83 3.85 3.13
N PHE A 108 0.87 4.79 4.08
CA PHE A 108 0.57 4.50 5.48
C PHE A 108 -0.91 4.14 5.67
N PHE A 109 -1.80 4.81 4.93
CA PHE A 109 -3.23 4.61 5.02
C PHE A 109 -3.89 4.37 3.65
N PRO A 110 -3.71 3.16 3.05
CA PRO A 110 -4.28 2.80 1.75
C PRO A 110 -5.81 2.93 1.67
N GLN A 111 -6.54 2.70 2.77
CA GLN A 111 -7.99 2.87 2.80
C GLN A 111 -8.41 4.32 2.55
N GLY A 112 -7.67 5.31 3.08
CA GLY A 112 -7.94 6.71 2.83
C GLY A 112 -7.76 7.09 1.37
N PHE A 113 -6.74 6.51 0.72
CA PHE A 113 -6.53 6.64 -0.73
C PHE A 113 -7.71 6.07 -1.53
N MET A 114 -8.12 4.83 -1.22
CA MET A 114 -9.26 4.17 -1.90
C MET A 114 -10.55 4.99 -1.76
N THR A 115 -10.86 5.46 -0.56
CA THR A 115 -12.02 6.33 -0.31
C THR A 115 -11.90 7.66 -1.06
N ALA A 116 -10.72 8.28 -1.10
CA ALA A 116 -10.52 9.54 -1.83
C ALA A 116 -10.71 9.38 -3.34
N ALA A 117 -10.28 8.25 -3.92
CA ALA A 117 -10.54 7.94 -5.32
C ALA A 117 -12.05 7.79 -5.59
N LEU A 118 -12.80 7.09 -4.74
CA LEU A 118 -14.26 7.02 -4.84
C LEU A 118 -14.94 8.38 -4.63
N GLN A 119 -14.43 9.23 -3.72
CA GLN A 119 -14.95 10.59 -3.52
C GLN A 119 -14.80 11.46 -4.77
N ASN A 120 -13.67 11.36 -5.47
CA ASN A 120 -13.45 12.09 -6.71
C ASN A 120 -14.48 11.65 -7.78
N HIS A 121 -14.69 10.33 -7.94
CA HIS A 121 -15.70 9.79 -8.85
C HIS A 121 -17.12 10.21 -8.47
N ALA A 122 -17.48 10.07 -7.19
CA ALA A 122 -18.78 10.47 -6.62
C ALA A 122 -19.10 11.94 -6.93
N ARG A 123 -18.14 12.83 -6.73
CA ARG A 123 -18.29 14.27 -7.01
C ARG A 123 -18.41 14.55 -8.50
N ALA A 124 -17.59 13.91 -9.33
CA ALA A 124 -17.61 14.10 -10.78
C ALA A 124 -18.93 13.64 -11.43
N ASN A 125 -19.53 12.58 -10.89
CA ASN A 125 -20.74 11.96 -11.44
C ASN A 125 -22.02 12.25 -10.63
N SER A 126 -21.93 13.06 -9.57
CA SER A 126 -23.04 13.35 -8.63
C SER A 126 -23.72 12.09 -8.07
N ILE A 127 -22.94 11.06 -7.75
CA ILE A 127 -23.41 9.80 -7.15
C ILE A 127 -23.04 9.78 -5.66
N PRO A 128 -23.94 9.39 -4.75
CA PRO A 128 -23.60 9.17 -3.34
C PRO A 128 -22.48 8.13 -3.16
N ILE A 129 -21.48 8.42 -2.33
CA ILE A 129 -20.30 7.55 -2.16
C ILE A 129 -20.65 6.16 -1.57
N ASP A 130 -21.69 6.08 -0.75
CA ASP A 130 -22.23 4.86 -0.15
C ASP A 130 -22.80 3.88 -1.19
N GLN A 131 -23.10 4.37 -2.40
CA GLN A 131 -23.56 3.54 -3.52
C GLN A 131 -22.41 3.10 -4.44
N LEU A 132 -21.16 3.40 -4.09
CA LEU A 132 -20.00 3.10 -4.91
C LEU A 132 -19.12 2.02 -4.28
N MET A 133 -18.56 1.19 -5.15
CA MET A 133 -17.51 0.23 -4.83
C MET A 133 -16.47 0.23 -5.95
N PHE A 134 -15.38 -0.50 -5.77
CA PHE A 134 -14.45 -0.77 -6.85
C PHE A 134 -14.81 -2.08 -7.56
N ARG A 135 -14.78 -2.02 -8.89
CA ARG A 135 -14.59 -3.18 -9.75
C ARG A 135 -13.13 -3.24 -10.16
N PHE A 136 -12.53 -4.42 -10.04
CA PHE A 136 -11.12 -4.63 -10.32
C PHE A 136 -10.94 -5.24 -11.70
N HIS A 137 -10.09 -4.61 -12.50
CA HIS A 137 -9.71 -5.11 -13.82
C HIS A 137 -8.20 -5.35 -13.84
N LEU A 138 -7.78 -6.61 -13.93
CA LEU A 138 -6.38 -6.98 -14.00
C LEU A 138 -5.89 -6.79 -15.43
N LEU A 139 -4.85 -5.97 -15.59
CA LEU A 139 -4.28 -5.65 -16.89
C LEU A 139 -3.22 -6.69 -17.27
N LYS A 140 -2.84 -6.74 -18.55
CA LYS A 140 -1.76 -7.59 -19.05
C LYS A 140 -0.39 -6.88 -18.96
N ALA A 141 -0.15 -6.17 -17.87
CA ALA A 141 1.03 -5.35 -17.66
C ALA A 141 1.55 -5.50 -16.22
N LEU A 142 2.86 -5.67 -16.05
CA LEU A 142 3.50 -5.69 -14.72
C LEU A 142 3.93 -4.30 -14.26
N ASP A 143 4.32 -3.45 -15.20
CA ASP A 143 4.71 -2.07 -14.96
C ASP A 143 3.71 -1.11 -15.62
N GLU A 144 3.62 0.12 -15.11
CA GLU A 144 2.74 1.16 -15.65
C GLU A 144 3.15 1.59 -17.07
N LYS A 145 4.43 1.44 -17.41
CA LYS A 145 4.96 1.75 -18.74
C LYS A 145 4.42 0.82 -19.84
N ASP A 146 4.00 -0.37 -19.44
CA ASP A 146 3.48 -1.40 -20.36
C ASP A 146 1.94 -1.35 -20.46
N VAL A 147 1.30 -0.41 -19.76
CA VAL A 147 -0.15 -0.24 -19.83
C VAL A 147 -0.51 0.49 -21.12
N GLU A 148 -1.15 -0.22 -22.03
CA GLU A 148 -1.67 0.33 -23.27
C GLU A 148 -3.05 0.98 -23.08
N GLY A 149 -3.28 2.09 -23.79
CA GLY A 149 -4.56 2.79 -23.83
C GLY A 149 -4.71 3.89 -22.77
N ASN A 150 -5.80 4.65 -22.88
CA ASN A 150 -6.14 5.65 -21.88
C ASN A 150 -6.83 4.98 -20.70
N VAL A 151 -6.41 5.30 -19.48
CA VAL A 151 -7.08 4.82 -18.27
C VAL A 151 -8.42 5.55 -18.17
N PRO A 152 -9.55 4.83 -18.15
CA PRO A 152 -10.85 5.43 -17.86
C PRO A 152 -10.89 6.04 -16.46
N ASP A 153 -12.06 6.50 -16.05
CA ASP A 153 -12.28 6.93 -14.66
C ASP A 153 -11.83 5.85 -13.65
N GLY A 154 -11.29 6.28 -12.51
CA GLY A 154 -10.64 5.42 -11.52
C GLY A 154 -9.13 5.63 -11.39
N VAL A 155 -8.45 4.61 -10.85
CA VAL A 155 -7.00 4.66 -10.58
C VAL A 155 -6.33 3.34 -10.95
N LEU A 156 -5.11 3.40 -11.48
CA LEU A 156 -4.27 2.22 -11.62
C LEU A 156 -3.49 1.97 -10.33
N VAL A 157 -3.37 0.70 -9.97
CA VAL A 157 -2.69 0.25 -8.76
C VAL A 157 -1.66 -0.83 -9.11
N LYS A 158 -0.47 -0.73 -8.52
CA LYS A 158 0.61 -1.72 -8.59
C LYS A 158 1.16 -2.09 -7.22
N GLY A 159 2.02 -3.10 -7.20
CA GLY A 159 2.75 -3.55 -6.02
C GLY A 159 1.95 -4.45 -5.09
N LEU A 160 1.00 -5.20 -5.63
CA LEU A 160 0.31 -6.27 -4.92
C LEU A 160 0.95 -7.62 -5.24
N PHE A 161 0.97 -8.48 -4.23
CA PHE A 161 1.50 -9.84 -4.32
C PHE A 161 0.45 -10.79 -3.79
N ILE A 162 0.40 -11.98 -4.37
CA ILE A 162 -0.44 -13.08 -3.91
C ILE A 162 0.43 -14.18 -3.31
N GLU A 163 -0.08 -14.80 -2.25
CA GLU A 163 0.53 -15.91 -1.53
C GLU A 163 -0.39 -17.12 -1.66
N GLY A 164 0.18 -18.31 -1.87
CA GLY A 164 -0.59 -19.55 -2.05
C GLY A 164 -1.11 -19.80 -3.47
N ALA A 165 -0.93 -18.85 -4.38
CA ALA A 165 -1.24 -18.99 -5.80
C ALA A 165 -0.26 -18.19 -6.66
N ALA A 166 -0.24 -18.45 -7.96
CA ALA A 166 0.48 -17.64 -8.93
C ALA A 166 -0.49 -16.96 -9.91
N TRP A 167 -0.12 -15.78 -10.39
CA TRP A 167 -0.85 -15.11 -11.46
C TRP A 167 -0.23 -15.41 -12.81
N ASP A 168 -1.01 -15.99 -13.72
CA ASP A 168 -0.59 -16.20 -15.10
C ASP A 168 -1.03 -15.00 -15.96
N LEU A 169 -0.06 -14.19 -16.41
CA LEU A 169 -0.31 -13.03 -17.28
C LEU A 169 -0.89 -13.39 -18.64
N THR A 170 -0.54 -14.56 -19.17
CA THR A 170 -0.96 -15.01 -20.50
C THR A 170 -2.42 -15.45 -20.45
N LEU A 171 -2.76 -16.26 -19.44
CA LEU A 171 -4.12 -16.76 -19.22
C LEU A 171 -5.04 -15.71 -18.56
N GLY A 172 -4.47 -14.71 -17.87
CA GLY A 172 -5.22 -13.67 -17.16
C GLY A 172 -6.01 -14.23 -15.97
N ARG A 173 -5.45 -15.20 -15.24
CA ARG A 173 -6.12 -15.85 -14.11
C ARG A 173 -5.12 -16.41 -13.09
N LEU A 174 -5.64 -16.70 -11.90
CA LEU A 174 -4.93 -17.45 -10.88
C LEU A 174 -4.76 -18.92 -11.29
N VAL A 175 -3.56 -19.41 -11.03
CA VAL A 175 -3.13 -20.79 -11.20
C VAL A 175 -2.40 -21.26 -9.94
N GLU A 176 -2.17 -22.56 -9.81
CA GLU A 176 -1.37 -23.10 -8.71
C GLU A 176 0.04 -22.49 -8.71
N SER A 177 0.57 -22.24 -7.51
CA SER A 177 1.91 -21.71 -7.37
C SER A 177 2.97 -22.71 -7.86
N ARG A 178 4.05 -22.21 -8.45
CA ARG A 178 5.19 -23.06 -8.82
C ARG A 178 5.94 -23.51 -7.57
N THR A 179 6.58 -24.67 -7.65
CA THR A 179 7.39 -25.20 -6.55
C THR A 179 8.46 -24.19 -6.12
N GLY A 180 8.45 -23.80 -4.84
CA GLY A 180 9.40 -22.84 -4.27
C GLY A 180 9.00 -21.36 -4.41
N GLU A 181 7.91 -21.05 -5.11
CA GLU A 181 7.39 -19.68 -5.24
C GLU A 181 6.36 -19.41 -4.13
N MET A 182 6.79 -18.68 -3.09
CA MET A 182 5.89 -18.30 -1.99
C MET A 182 4.97 -17.13 -2.35
N TYR A 183 5.49 -16.19 -3.14
CA TYR A 183 4.80 -14.97 -3.53
C TYR A 183 4.89 -14.78 -5.04
N SER A 184 3.76 -14.51 -5.68
CA SER A 184 3.68 -14.09 -7.08
C SER A 184 3.22 -12.63 -7.15
N GLN A 185 3.85 -11.85 -8.02
CA GLN A 185 3.41 -10.47 -8.27
C GLN A 185 2.09 -10.47 -9.06
N LEU A 186 1.14 -9.63 -8.65
CA LEU A 186 -0.06 -9.33 -9.44
C LEU A 186 0.26 -8.23 -10.47
N PRO A 187 -0.40 -8.23 -11.64
CA PRO A 187 -0.24 -7.18 -12.63
C PRO A 187 -0.76 -5.84 -12.10
N VAL A 188 -0.57 -4.79 -12.90
CA VAL A 188 -1.28 -3.53 -12.70
C VAL A 188 -2.79 -3.80 -12.72
N ILE A 189 -3.49 -3.27 -11.74
CA ILE A 189 -4.94 -3.45 -11.56
C ILE A 189 -5.60 -2.09 -11.69
N HIS A 190 -6.57 -1.98 -12.57
CA HIS A 190 -7.45 -0.81 -12.64
C HIS A 190 -8.56 -0.95 -11.61
N PHE A 191 -8.58 0.00 -10.68
CA PHE A 191 -9.62 0.17 -9.68
C PHE A 191 -10.67 1.10 -10.30
N SER A 192 -11.64 0.51 -10.98
CA SER A 192 -12.74 1.23 -11.62
C SER A 192 -13.86 1.45 -10.61
N PRO A 193 -14.27 2.70 -10.32
CA PRO A 193 -15.48 2.96 -9.56
C PRO A 193 -16.69 2.36 -10.29
N SER A 194 -17.56 1.70 -9.55
CA SER A 194 -18.83 1.18 -10.05
C SER A 194 -19.92 1.33 -9.00
N LYS A 195 -21.18 1.25 -9.41
CA LYS A 195 -22.28 1.11 -8.46
C LYS A 195 -22.10 -0.17 -7.65
N LEU A 196 -22.56 -0.14 -6.40
CA LEU A 196 -22.60 -1.30 -5.53
C LEU A 196 -23.35 -2.44 -6.22
N ALA A 197 -22.72 -3.62 -6.27
CA ALA A 197 -23.26 -4.83 -6.86
C ALA A 197 -22.75 -6.04 -6.07
N ASP A 198 -23.51 -7.12 -6.10
CA ASP A 198 -23.08 -8.37 -5.48
C ASP A 198 -21.81 -8.90 -6.17
N PRO A 199 -20.85 -9.46 -5.41
CA PRO A 199 -19.67 -10.06 -5.99
C PRO A 199 -20.05 -11.18 -6.96
N SER A 200 -19.39 -11.22 -8.12
CA SER A 200 -19.62 -12.30 -9.08
C SER A 200 -19.19 -13.65 -8.47
N PRO A 201 -20.05 -14.69 -8.50
CA PRO A 201 -19.69 -16.03 -8.03
C PRO A 201 -18.58 -16.68 -8.89
N GLU A 202 -18.31 -16.13 -10.07
CA GLU A 202 -17.24 -16.59 -10.97
C GLU A 202 -15.84 -16.05 -10.56
N LEU A 203 -15.78 -15.14 -9.59
CA LEU A 203 -14.54 -14.53 -9.12
C LEU A 203 -14.24 -14.93 -7.69
N TYR A 204 -13.01 -15.37 -7.45
CA TYR A 204 -12.51 -15.62 -6.11
C TYR A 204 -12.32 -14.29 -5.38
N GLN A 205 -12.96 -14.13 -4.22
CA GLN A 205 -12.92 -12.90 -3.42
C GLN A 205 -11.66 -12.86 -2.54
N CYS A 206 -10.51 -12.65 -3.17
CA CYS A 206 -9.21 -12.68 -2.49
C CYS A 206 -9.05 -11.52 -1.50
N PRO A 207 -8.87 -11.77 -0.19
CA PRO A 207 -8.65 -10.68 0.76
C PRO A 207 -7.27 -10.05 0.58
N VAL A 208 -7.22 -8.72 0.57
CA VAL A 208 -5.98 -7.94 0.47
C VAL A 208 -5.60 -7.37 1.83
N TYR A 209 -4.34 -7.54 2.23
CA TYR A 209 -3.78 -7.05 3.49
C TYR A 209 -2.60 -6.09 3.28
N LYS A 210 -2.28 -5.25 4.27
CA LYS A 210 -1.09 -4.37 4.22
C LYS A 210 0.22 -5.15 4.40
N THR A 211 0.18 -6.21 5.21
CA THR A 211 1.33 -7.08 5.48
C THR A 211 0.93 -8.55 5.47
N ALA A 212 1.92 -9.42 5.19
CA ALA A 212 1.74 -10.87 5.16
C ALA A 212 1.31 -11.47 6.51
N VAL A 213 1.64 -10.81 7.63
CA VAL A 213 1.06 -11.17 8.93
C VAL A 213 -0.38 -10.70 8.92
N ARG A 214 -1.31 -11.56 8.45
CA ARG A 214 -2.77 -11.31 8.30
C ARG A 214 -3.51 -11.04 9.63
N ALA A 215 -2.78 -10.61 10.65
CA ALA A 215 -3.25 -10.20 11.95
C ALA A 215 -3.13 -8.68 12.11
N GLY A 216 -3.95 -8.11 12.99
CA GLY A 216 -3.95 -6.70 13.33
C GLY A 216 -4.91 -6.45 14.49
N THR A 217 -4.94 -5.23 15.01
CA THR A 217 -5.97 -4.82 15.97
C THR A 217 -7.33 -4.76 15.27
N LEU A 218 -8.40 -5.17 15.95
CA LEU A 218 -9.76 -5.01 15.43
C LEU A 218 -10.08 -3.52 15.33
N SER A 219 -10.53 -3.09 14.15
CA SER A 219 -11.08 -1.75 13.95
C SER A 219 -12.51 -1.65 14.52
N THR A 220 -13.07 -0.44 14.55
CA THR A 220 -14.45 -0.19 15.00
C THR A 220 -15.51 -0.92 14.18
N THR A 221 -15.17 -1.41 12.97
CA THR A 221 -16.05 -2.22 12.11
C THR A 221 -15.87 -3.74 12.33
N GLY A 222 -15.04 -4.17 13.29
CA GLY A 222 -14.76 -5.59 13.54
C GLY A 222 -13.78 -6.24 12.55
N GLN A 223 -13.30 -5.50 11.54
CA GLN A 223 -12.27 -5.97 10.62
C GLN A 223 -10.87 -5.61 11.12
N SER A 224 -9.88 -6.46 10.83
CA SER A 224 -8.47 -6.18 11.15
C SER A 224 -8.00 -4.86 10.52
N THR A 225 -7.25 -4.05 11.26
CA THR A 225 -6.59 -2.83 10.73
C THR A 225 -5.61 -3.12 9.58
N ASN A 226 -5.24 -4.39 9.41
CA ASN A 226 -4.40 -4.87 8.32
C ASN A 226 -5.21 -5.21 7.05
N PHE A 227 -6.52 -5.47 7.14
CA PHE A 227 -7.37 -5.77 5.98
C PHE A 227 -7.67 -4.49 5.18
N LEU A 228 -7.64 -4.60 3.84
CA LEU A 228 -7.90 -3.49 2.92
C LEU A 228 -9.23 -3.67 2.18
N VAL A 229 -9.35 -4.72 1.37
CA VAL A 229 -10.49 -4.95 0.46
C VAL A 229 -10.49 -6.41 -0.02
N HIS A 230 -11.62 -6.91 -0.52
CA HIS A 230 -11.66 -8.12 -1.33
C HIS A 230 -11.43 -7.78 -2.79
N LEU A 231 -10.49 -8.47 -3.43
CA LEU A 231 -10.18 -8.33 -4.83
C LEU A 231 -10.72 -9.55 -5.58
N GLY A 232 -11.68 -9.31 -6.48
CA GLY A 232 -12.26 -10.36 -7.32
C GLY A 232 -11.25 -10.82 -8.37
N LEU A 233 -10.72 -12.04 -8.20
CA LEU A 233 -9.72 -12.62 -9.09
C LEU A 233 -10.33 -13.76 -9.91
N PRO A 234 -10.14 -13.77 -11.24
CA PRO A 234 -10.46 -14.94 -12.05
C PRO A 234 -9.49 -16.06 -11.68
N PHE A 235 -9.99 -17.29 -11.61
CA PHE A 235 -9.23 -18.47 -11.23
C PHE A 235 -9.50 -19.61 -12.19
N GLN A 236 -8.59 -20.58 -12.25
CA GLN A 236 -8.78 -21.78 -13.04
C GLN A 236 -9.83 -22.71 -12.38
N GLN A 237 -10.91 -23.01 -13.10
CA GLN A 237 -11.92 -23.98 -12.65
C GLN A 237 -11.29 -25.38 -12.52
N GLY A 238 -11.53 -26.06 -11.40
CA GLY A 238 -10.96 -27.37 -11.08
C GLY A 238 -9.83 -27.34 -10.04
N THR A 239 -9.29 -26.16 -9.74
CA THR A 239 -8.50 -25.91 -8.52
C THR A 239 -9.50 -25.73 -7.37
N THR A 240 -9.36 -26.48 -6.27
CA THR A 240 -10.30 -26.39 -5.14
C THR A 240 -10.35 -24.96 -4.61
N ALA A 241 -11.56 -24.44 -4.37
CA ALA A 241 -11.78 -23.09 -3.85
C ALA A 241 -11.24 -22.89 -2.41
N ASP A 242 -10.75 -23.96 -1.78
CA ASP A 242 -10.12 -23.99 -0.48
C ASP A 242 -8.59 -23.84 -0.60
N LEU A 243 -8.13 -22.73 -1.20
CA LEU A 243 -6.75 -22.24 -1.13
C LEU A 243 -6.55 -21.35 0.12
#